data_AF-A0A290HF80-F1
#
_entry.id   AF-A0A290HF80-F1
#
_cell.length_a   1.000
_cell.length_b   1.000
_cell.length_c   1.000
_cell.angle_alpha   90.00
_cell.angle_beta   90.00
_cell.angle_gamma   90.00
#
_symmetry.space_group_name_H-M   'P 1'
#
loop_
_entity.id
_entity.type
_entity.pdbx_description
1 polymer ?
#
loop_
_entity_poly.entity_id
_entity_poly.type
_entity_poly.pdbx_seq_one_letter_code
_entity_poly.pdbx_strand_id
1 'polypeptide(L)' 'MDVELLVQKLLEKYSYMLTREEVAEVLNISISTLDRRRKQYPKLFPPFKKMGTGDRAPVKFPVHGVAQYLVQIQ' A
#
# COMPACT_ATOMS: atom_id res chain seq x y z
N MET A 1 -12.19 3.41 -12.50
CA MET A 1 -12.64 3.87 -11.17
C MET A 1 -11.90 5.17 -10.85
N ASP A 2 -12.56 6.18 -10.29
CA ASP A 2 -11.92 7.46 -10.01
C ASP A 2 -10.94 7.33 -8.83
N VAL A 3 -9.69 7.76 -9.04
CA VAL A 3 -8.63 7.72 -8.01
C VAL A 3 -9.01 8.58 -6.82
N GLU A 4 -9.66 9.74 -7.04
CA GLU A 4 -10.04 10.66 -5.96
C GLU A 4 -11.09 10.03 -5.04
N LEU A 5 -12.09 9.36 -5.61
CA LEU A 5 -13.11 8.63 -4.84
C LEU A 5 -12.50 7.49 -4.02
N LEU A 6 -11.53 6.78 -4.61
CA LEU A 6 -10.78 5.71 -3.92
C LEU A 6 -9.96 6.26 -2.75
N VAL A 7 -9.27 7.38 -2.96
CA VAL A 7 -8.51 8.06 -1.91
C VAL A 7 -9.42 8.47 -0.76
N GLN A 8 -10.58 9.08 -1.05
CA GLN A 8 -11.55 9.46 -0.02
C GLN A 8 -12.01 8.25 0.80
N LYS A 9 -12.43 7.16 0.13
CA LYS A 9 -12.86 5.92 0.82
C LYS A 9 -11.76 5.31 1.69
N LEU A 10 -10.52 5.32 1.21
CA LEU A 10 -9.39 4.82 1.99
C LEU A 10 -9.08 5.74 3.19
N LEU A 11 -9.22 7.05 3.05
CA LEU A 11 -9.04 8.02 4.13
C LEU A 11 -10.15 7.98 5.18
N GLU A 12 -11.38 7.59 4.81
CA GLU A 12 -12.47 7.41 5.78
C GLU A 12 -12.23 6.21 6.70
N LYS A 13 -11.61 5.15 6.18
CA LYS A 13 -11.36 3.90 6.92
C LYS A 13 -9.97 3.82 7.57
N TYR A 14 -8.98 4.47 6.98
CA TYR A 14 -7.57 4.38 7.36
C TYR A 14 -6.94 5.78 7.50
N SER A 15 -5.61 5.83 7.65
CA SER A 15 -4.85 7.08 7.69
C SER A 15 -4.26 7.47 6.32
N TYR A 16 -3.67 8.67 6.22
CA TYR A 16 -2.91 9.11 5.03
C TYR A 16 -1.77 8.15 4.62
N MET A 17 -1.28 7.35 5.57
CA MET A 17 -0.22 6.36 5.38
C MET A 17 -0.61 5.02 5.98
N LEU A 18 -0.88 4.06 5.10
CA LEU A 18 -1.31 2.71 5.47
C LEU A 18 -0.14 1.89 6.00
N THR A 19 -0.41 1.03 6.99
CA THR A 19 0.50 -0.02 7.44
C THR A 19 0.57 -1.17 6.42
N ARG A 20 1.47 -2.11 6.66
CA ARG A 20 1.53 -3.36 5.88
C ARG A 20 0.24 -4.16 6.00
N GLU A 21 -0.33 -4.21 7.19
CA GLU A 21 -1.54 -4.95 7.53
C GLU A 21 -2.74 -4.35 6.79
N GLU A 22 -2.87 -3.02 6.80
CA GLU A 22 -3.95 -2.29 6.12
C GLU A 22 -3.85 -2.45 4.59
N VAL A 23 -2.66 -2.35 4.00
CA VAL A 23 -2.52 -2.59 2.55
C VAL A 23 -2.80 -4.04 2.18
N ALA A 24 -2.42 -5.00 3.02
CA ALA A 24 -2.72 -6.41 2.79
C ALA A 24 -4.24 -6.65 2.79
N GLU A 25 -4.98 -6.01 3.71
CA GLU A 25 -6.44 -6.02 3.74
C GLU A 25 -7.03 -5.38 2.48
N VAL A 26 -6.59 -4.17 2.11
CA VAL A 26 -7.08 -3.42 0.94
C VAL A 26 -6.85 -4.20 -0.37
N LEU A 27 -5.70 -4.85 -0.52
CA LEU A 27 -5.38 -5.65 -1.70
C LEU A 27 -5.93 -7.07 -1.63
N ASN A 28 -6.59 -7.44 -0.53
CA ASN A 28 -7.10 -8.78 -0.25
C ASN A 28 -6.04 -9.89 -0.48
N ILE A 29 -4.84 -9.68 0.08
CA ILE A 29 -3.72 -10.65 0.01
C ILE A 29 -3.12 -10.87 1.39
N SER A 30 -2.38 -11.97 1.56
CA SER A 30 -1.62 -12.19 2.79
C SER A 30 -0.48 -11.17 2.93
N ILE A 31 -0.14 -10.83 4.18
CA ILE A 31 1.03 -9.98 4.50
C ILE A 31 2.33 -10.58 3.90
N SER A 32 2.45 -11.92 3.90
CA SER A 32 3.59 -12.62 3.29
C SER A 32 3.65 -12.42 1.77
N THR A 33 2.50 -12.41 1.09
CA THR A 33 2.41 -12.13 -0.35
C THR A 33 2.75 -10.68 -0.64
N LEU A 34 2.26 -9.76 0.18
CA LEU A 34 2.60 -8.34 0.11
C LEU A 34 4.12 -8.12 0.22
N ASP A 35 4.75 -8.72 1.23
CA ASP A 35 6.20 -8.61 1.43
C ASP A 35 7.00 -9.21 0.27
N ARG A 36 6.57 -10.36 -0.25
CA ARG A 36 7.20 -11.01 -1.40
C ARG A 36 7.09 -10.14 -2.64
N ARG A 37 5.90 -9.64 -2.97
CA ARG A 37 5.66 -8.79 -4.15
C ARG A 37 6.43 -7.47 -4.07
N ARG A 38 6.45 -6.84 -2.90
CA ARG A 38 7.24 -5.61 -2.63
C ARG A 38 8.73 -5.81 -2.92
N LYS A 39 9.28 -6.96 -2.54
CA LYS A 39 10.71 -7.28 -2.77
C LYS A 39 11.00 -7.69 -4.22
N GLN A 40 10.13 -8.49 -4.84
CA GLN A 40 10.34 -9.01 -6.19
C GLN A 40 10.06 -7.97 -7.28
N TYR A 41 9.05 -7.12 -7.09
CA TYR A 41 8.58 -6.18 -8.11
C TYR A 41 8.38 -4.77 -7.54
N PRO A 42 9.42 -4.13 -6.97
CA PRO A 42 9.27 -2.85 -6.26
C PRO A 42 8.74 -1.71 -7.13
N LYS A 43 8.98 -1.74 -8.45
CA LYS A 43 8.48 -0.74 -9.41
C LYS A 43 7.01 -0.93 -9.79
N LEU A 44 6.48 -2.14 -9.61
CA LEU A 44 5.09 -2.51 -9.93
C LEU A 44 4.25 -2.62 -8.67
N PHE A 45 4.77 -2.18 -7.51
CA PHE A 45 4.08 -2.25 -6.23
C PHE A 45 3.70 -0.82 -5.79
N PRO A 46 2.65 -0.62 -4.97
CA PRO A 46 2.34 0.69 -4.43
C PRO A 46 3.58 1.34 -3.83
N PRO A 47 3.79 2.65 -4.03
CA PRO A 47 4.94 3.34 -3.45
C PRO A 47 4.90 3.17 -1.92
N PHE A 48 6.09 3.00 -1.35
CA PHE A 48 6.23 2.74 0.08
C PHE A 48 7.43 3.47 0.64
N LYS A 49 7.35 3.79 1.93
CA LYS A 49 8.41 4.45 2.68
C LYS A 49 8.81 3.59 3.87
N LYS A 50 10.11 3.33 4.02
CA LYS A 50 10.67 2.79 5.26
C LYS A 50 10.75 3.92 6.29
N MET A 51 10.27 3.66 7.50
CA MET A 51 10.30 4.58 8.63
C MET A 51 11.47 4.18 9.54
N GLY A 52 12.66 4.70 9.24
CA GLY A 52 13.89 4.41 9.98
C GLY A 52 14.89 3.55 9.21
N THR A 53 15.94 3.12 9.91
CA THR A 53 17.07 2.36 9.36
C THR A 53 16.98 0.88 9.73
N GLY A 54 17.52 0.02 8.87
CA GLY A 54 17.55 -1.43 9.08
C GLY A 54 16.46 -2.23 8.34
N ASP A 55 16.55 -3.55 8.47
CA ASP A 55 15.67 -4.50 7.76
C ASP A 55 14.29 -4.64 8.40
N ARG A 56 14.19 -4.38 9.71
CA ARG A 56 12.95 -4.42 10.49
C ARG A 56 12.26 -3.07 10.61
N ALA A 57 12.78 -2.03 9.94
CA ALA A 57 12.16 -0.71 9.95
C ALA A 57 10.70 -0.81 9.44
N PRO A 58 9.73 -0.20 10.15
CA PRO A 58 8.33 -0.19 9.71
C PRO A 58 8.20 0.33 8.29
N VAL A 59 7.27 -0.25 7.52
CA VAL A 59 6.97 0.19 6.15
C VAL A 59 5.58 0.80 6.14
N LYS A 60 5.47 1.98 5.53
CA LYS A 60 4.22 2.71 5.36
C LYS A 60 3.95 2.98 3.88
N PHE A 61 2.69 3.04 3.50
CA PHE A 61 2.24 3.20 2.12
C PHE A 61 1.35 4.43 2.00
N PRO A 62 1.71 5.45 1.21
CA PRO A 62 0.86 6.62 1.00
C PRO A 62 -0.46 6.24 0.36
N VAL A 63 -1.58 6.74 0.91
CA VAL A 63 -2.93 6.39 0.45
C VAL A 63 -3.15 6.63 -1.05
N HIS A 64 -2.62 7.74 -1.58
CA HIS A 64 -2.70 8.08 -2.99
C HIS A 64 -2.02 7.03 -3.88
N GLY A 65 -0.86 6.54 -3.46
CA GLY A 65 -0.12 5.53 -4.21
C GLY A 65 -0.82 4.17 -4.19
N VAL A 66 -1.44 3.82 -3.06
CA VAL A 66 -2.25 2.59 -2.96
C VAL A 66 -3.50 2.69 -3.84
N ALA A 67 -4.19 3.84 -3.84
CA ALA A 67 -5.34 4.09 -4.70
C ALA A 67 -4.97 4.02 -6.19
N GLN A 68 -3.89 4.67 -6.60
CA GLN A 68 -3.40 4.62 -7.98
C GLN A 68 -3.08 3.19 -8.42
N TYR A 69 -2.40 2.43 -7.55
CA TYR A 69 -2.09 1.03 -7.83
C TYR A 69 -3.36 0.22 -8.03
N LEU A 70 -4.36 0.34 -7.15
CA LEU A 70 -5.64 -0.37 -7.27
C LEU A 70 -6.34 -0.12 -8.61
N VAL A 71 -6.27 1.10 -9.14
CA VAL A 71 -6.85 1.43 -10.45
C VAL A 71 -6.07 0.79 -11.61
N GLN A 72 -4.76 0.58 -11.46
CA GLN A 72 -3.91 -0.01 -12.50
C GLN A 72 -4.01 -1.54 -12.61
N ILE A 73 -4.37 -2.23 -11.53
CA ILE A 73 -4.53 -3.70 -11.50
C ILE A 73 -5.95 -4.19 -11.76
N GLN A 74 -6.92 -3.28 -11.89
CA GLN A 74 -8.32 -3.57 -12.25
C GLN A 74 -8.54 -3.41 -13.76
#